data_AF-A0A2D4MJ10-F1
#
_entry.id   AF-A0A2D4MJ10-F1
#
_cell.length_a   1.000
_cell.length_b   1.000
_cell.length_c   1.000
_cell.angle_alpha   90.00
_cell.angle_beta   90.00
_cell.angle_gamma   90.00
#
_symmetry.space_group_name_H-M   'P 1'
#
loop_
_entity.id
_entity.type
_entity.pdbx_description
1 polymer ?
#
loop_
_entity_poly.entity_id
_entity_poly.type
_entity_poly.pdbx_seq_one_letter_code
_entity_poly.pdbx_strand_id
1 'polypeptide(L)'
;GEGMPRHRRNRLVALRRSQQAEDAAEEEDDGAEPAEFQVPGKIGAKKQRKLEEKQARKAQREAEEVEREERKKVEQKRDEERHLEEERLRQEEERKEEELKKAKEEEERREYEEYLKLKEGFVVEEEGMDEAMTEEQDAINRVQDLMADGTLTGVIDDRGKFIYITPQELTAVAEFIRRRGRVSITELAQESNSLINLQTEAGFLSQSVG
;
A
#
# COMPACT_ATOMS: atom_id res chain seq x y z
N GLY A 1 -57.15 -24.00 -37.53
CA GLY A 1 -56.12 -23.26 -38.29
C GLY A 1 -55.49 -22.26 -37.36
N GLU A 2 -54.35 -22.62 -36.76
CA GLU A 2 -53.70 -21.83 -35.72
C GLU A 2 -52.90 -20.67 -36.32
N GLY A 3 -53.20 -19.46 -35.87
CA GLY A 3 -52.61 -18.22 -36.36
C GLY A 3 -51.20 -17.99 -35.82
N MET A 4 -50.28 -17.59 -36.70
CA MET A 4 -48.92 -17.24 -36.33
C MET A 4 -48.87 -16.03 -35.37
N PRO A 5 -47.99 -16.06 -34.35
CA PRO A 5 -47.88 -15.00 -33.35
C PRO A 5 -47.47 -13.66 -33.98
N ARG A 6 -48.16 -12.59 -33.56
CA ARG A 6 -48.09 -11.22 -34.12
C ARG A 6 -46.68 -10.66 -34.29
N HIS A 7 -45.72 -11.10 -33.49
CA HIS A 7 -44.34 -10.61 -33.57
C HIS A 7 -43.58 -11.11 -34.80
N ARG A 8 -43.86 -12.33 -35.31
CA ARG A 8 -43.27 -12.84 -36.57
C ARG A 8 -43.86 -12.18 -37.80
N ARG A 9 -45.13 -11.77 -37.76
CA ARG A 9 -45.82 -11.09 -38.88
C ARG A 9 -45.21 -9.71 -39.17
N ASN A 10 -44.85 -8.95 -38.15
CA ASN A 10 -44.21 -7.64 -38.34
C ASN A 10 -42.78 -7.74 -38.89
N ARG A 11 -42.03 -8.78 -38.50
CA ARG A 11 -40.66 -9.02 -39.01
C ARG A 11 -40.66 -9.38 -40.50
N LEU A 12 -41.63 -10.17 -40.94
CA LEU A 12 -41.80 -10.57 -42.34
C LEU A 12 -42.23 -9.41 -43.24
N VAL A 13 -43.07 -8.50 -42.72
CA VAL A 13 -43.45 -7.27 -43.43
C VAL A 13 -42.27 -6.30 -43.53
N ALA A 14 -41.44 -6.17 -42.49
CA ALA A 14 -40.25 -5.34 -42.54
C ALA A 14 -39.20 -5.87 -43.53
N LEU A 15 -38.95 -7.19 -43.55
CA LEU A 15 -38.03 -7.82 -44.50
C LEU A 15 -38.50 -7.71 -45.96
N ARG A 16 -39.81 -7.79 -46.19
CA ARG A 16 -40.40 -7.63 -47.53
C ARG A 16 -40.35 -6.18 -48.01
N ARG A 17 -40.41 -5.21 -47.08
CA ARG A 17 -40.30 -3.78 -47.38
C ARG A 17 -38.86 -3.34 -47.62
N SER A 18 -37.88 -4.00 -46.99
CA SER A 18 -36.46 -3.79 -47.30
C SER A 18 -36.08 -4.41 -48.66
N GLN A 19 -36.55 -5.62 -48.97
CA GLN A 19 -36.33 -6.21 -50.30
C GLN A 19 -36.99 -5.39 -51.42
N GLN A 20 -38.22 -4.89 -51.23
CA GLN A 20 -38.85 -3.97 -52.20
C GLN A 20 -38.17 -2.60 -52.30
N ALA A 21 -37.42 -2.17 -51.27
CA ALA A 21 -36.69 -0.91 -51.32
C ALA A 21 -35.32 -1.07 -52.02
N GLU A 22 -34.72 -2.26 -51.95
CA GLU A 22 -33.51 -2.60 -52.70
C GLU A 22 -33.85 -2.88 -54.18
N ASP A 23 -34.93 -3.61 -54.50
CA ASP A 23 -35.39 -3.81 -55.89
C ASP A 23 -35.83 -2.50 -56.58
N ALA A 24 -36.34 -1.51 -55.84
CA ALA A 24 -36.72 -0.21 -56.39
C ALA A 24 -35.55 0.78 -56.51
N ALA A 25 -34.38 0.44 -55.97
CA ALA A 25 -33.17 1.24 -56.10
C ALA A 25 -32.25 0.74 -57.23
N GLU A 26 -32.44 -0.49 -57.72
CA GLU A 26 -31.69 -1.06 -58.85
C GLU A 26 -32.33 -0.80 -60.23
N GLU A 27 -33.58 -0.29 -60.32
CA GLU A 27 -34.21 0.12 -61.59
C GLU A 27 -34.29 1.66 -61.79
N GLU A 28 -33.15 2.36 -61.78
CA GLU A 28 -33.03 3.65 -62.48
C GLU A 28 -31.58 3.99 -62.86
N ASP A 29 -30.83 3.05 -63.45
CA ASP A 29 -29.62 3.36 -64.24
C ASP A 29 -29.30 2.24 -65.26
N ASP A 30 -30.15 2.07 -66.27
CA ASP A 30 -29.73 1.43 -67.53
C ASP A 30 -30.34 2.22 -68.69
N GLY A 31 -29.56 3.14 -69.25
CA GLY A 31 -30.06 4.03 -70.30
C GLY A 31 -29.10 5.14 -70.71
N ALA A 32 -27.80 4.84 -70.80
CA ALA A 32 -26.84 5.72 -71.48
C ALA A 32 -26.69 5.31 -72.96
N GLU A 33 -27.65 5.75 -73.78
CA GLU A 33 -27.48 5.97 -75.23
C GLU A 33 -27.72 7.47 -75.47
N PRO A 34 -26.68 8.28 -75.82
CA PRO A 34 -26.90 9.69 -76.12
C PRO A 34 -27.24 9.82 -77.61
N ALA A 35 -28.52 9.68 -77.96
CA ALA A 35 -29.01 10.06 -79.28
C ALA A 35 -29.82 11.37 -79.19
N GLU A 36 -29.21 12.41 -79.76
CA GLU A 36 -29.74 13.72 -80.12
C GLU A 36 -31.26 13.94 -80.04
N PHE A 37 -31.66 14.96 -79.27
CA PHE A 37 -32.65 15.89 -79.80
C PHE A 37 -32.36 17.32 -79.31
N GLN A 38 -31.68 18.08 -80.16
CA GLN A 38 -31.71 19.52 -80.11
C GLN A 38 -33.14 19.98 -80.41
N VAL A 39 -33.83 20.48 -79.40
CA VAL A 39 -34.91 21.46 -79.60
C VAL A 39 -34.57 22.69 -78.78
N PRO A 40 -34.28 23.84 -79.42
CA PRO A 40 -34.19 25.12 -78.73
C PRO A 40 -35.62 25.61 -78.46
N GLY A 41 -36.36 24.85 -77.66
CA GLY A 41 -37.66 25.24 -77.13
C GLY A 41 -37.42 25.72 -75.70
N LYS A 42 -37.75 26.99 -75.41
CA LYS A 42 -37.79 27.56 -74.05
C LYS A 42 -38.38 26.53 -73.10
N ILE A 43 -37.55 25.93 -72.25
CA ILE A 43 -38.00 24.99 -71.23
C ILE A 43 -39.00 25.77 -70.37
N GLY A 44 -40.28 25.38 -70.41
CA GLY A 44 -41.31 26.07 -69.67
C GLY A 44 -40.96 26.08 -68.17
N ALA A 45 -41.27 27.18 -67.49
CA ALA A 45 -40.86 27.44 -66.09
C ALA A 45 -41.14 26.27 -65.11
N LYS A 46 -42.17 25.46 -65.37
CA LYS A 46 -42.51 24.26 -64.57
C LYS A 46 -41.47 23.14 -64.70
N LYS A 47 -40.88 22.93 -65.89
CA LYS A 47 -39.85 21.91 -66.11
C LYS A 47 -38.49 22.32 -65.54
N GLN A 48 -38.13 23.60 -65.62
CA GLN A 48 -36.90 24.13 -65.01
C GLN A 48 -36.92 23.98 -63.48
N ARG A 49 -38.02 24.39 -62.83
CA ARG A 49 -38.18 24.23 -61.38
C ARG A 49 -38.09 22.78 -60.92
N LYS A 50 -38.63 21.82 -61.68
CA LYS A 50 -38.54 20.39 -61.32
C LYS A 50 -37.10 19.86 -61.45
N LEU A 51 -36.33 20.38 -62.39
CA LEU A 51 -34.94 19.97 -62.61
C LEU A 51 -34.02 20.57 -61.53
N GLU A 52 -34.25 21.84 -61.19
CA GLU A 52 -33.62 22.52 -60.04
C GLU A 52 -33.99 21.84 -58.72
N GLU A 53 -35.25 21.44 -58.52
CA GLU A 53 -35.67 20.70 -57.32
C GLU A 53 -35.01 19.32 -57.22
N LYS A 54 -34.87 18.57 -58.32
CA LYS A 54 -34.15 17.28 -58.34
C LYS A 54 -32.65 17.47 -58.05
N GLN A 55 -32.04 18.53 -58.58
CA GLN A 55 -30.64 18.87 -58.31
C GLN A 55 -30.44 19.32 -56.85
N ALA A 56 -31.32 20.17 -56.31
CA ALA A 56 -31.28 20.61 -54.92
C ALA A 56 -31.48 19.43 -53.96
N ARG A 57 -32.40 18.50 -54.27
CA ARG A 57 -32.60 17.27 -53.49
C ARG A 57 -31.40 16.32 -53.56
N LYS A 58 -30.71 16.23 -54.70
CA LYS A 58 -29.46 15.45 -54.84
C LYS A 58 -28.32 16.09 -54.04
N ALA A 59 -28.16 17.41 -54.14
CA ALA A 59 -27.15 18.16 -53.39
C ALA A 59 -27.38 18.09 -51.87
N GLN A 60 -28.64 18.11 -51.40
CA GLN A 60 -28.96 17.94 -49.98
C GLN A 60 -28.57 16.55 -49.46
N ARG A 61 -28.82 15.49 -50.23
CA ARG A 61 -28.44 14.12 -49.85
C ARG A 61 -26.91 13.95 -49.82
N GLU A 62 -26.22 14.48 -50.83
CA GLU A 62 -24.75 14.41 -50.91
C GLU A 62 -24.09 15.21 -49.76
N ALA A 63 -24.59 16.41 -49.45
CA ALA A 63 -24.10 17.18 -48.31
C ALA A 63 -24.36 16.48 -46.97
N GLU A 64 -25.52 15.84 -46.79
CA GLU A 64 -25.83 15.07 -45.57
C GLU A 64 -24.94 13.83 -45.42
N GLU A 65 -24.63 13.13 -46.52
CA GLU A 65 -23.75 11.96 -46.51
C GLU A 65 -22.30 12.35 -46.19
N VAL A 66 -21.79 13.43 -46.80
CA VAL A 66 -20.46 13.96 -46.50
C VAL A 66 -20.37 14.43 -45.04
N GLU A 67 -21.37 15.16 -44.53
CA GLU A 67 -21.40 15.59 -43.12
C GLU A 67 -21.42 14.38 -42.17
N ARG A 68 -22.17 13.33 -42.51
CA ARG A 68 -22.20 12.09 -41.73
C ARG A 68 -20.87 11.35 -41.75
N GLU A 69 -20.19 11.30 -42.89
CA GLU A 69 -18.86 10.68 -43.01
C GLU A 69 -17.78 11.48 -42.29
N GLU A 70 -17.78 12.80 -42.41
CA GLU A 70 -16.86 13.69 -41.70
C GLU A 70 -17.04 13.58 -40.20
N ARG A 71 -18.29 13.58 -39.71
CA ARG A 71 -18.59 13.41 -38.29
C ARG A 71 -18.05 12.08 -37.77
N LYS A 72 -18.23 10.99 -38.51
CA LYS A 72 -17.67 9.67 -38.15
C LYS A 72 -16.15 9.67 -38.14
N LYS A 73 -15.49 10.26 -39.14
CA LYS A 73 -14.02 10.32 -39.21
C LYS A 73 -13.43 11.17 -38.10
N VAL A 74 -14.08 12.27 -37.73
CA VAL A 74 -13.66 13.13 -36.62
C VAL A 74 -13.81 12.41 -35.28
N GLU A 75 -14.94 11.72 -35.07
CA GLU A 75 -15.17 10.94 -33.86
C GLU A 75 -14.16 9.79 -33.73
N GLN A 76 -13.91 9.03 -34.80
CA GLN A 76 -12.89 7.97 -34.83
C GLN A 76 -11.49 8.50 -34.49
N LYS A 77 -11.05 9.60 -35.12
CA LYS A 77 -9.74 10.20 -34.80
C LYS A 77 -9.65 10.65 -33.34
N ARG A 78 -10.73 11.22 -32.80
CA ARG A 78 -10.78 11.66 -31.41
C ARG A 78 -10.76 10.46 -30.45
N ASP A 79 -11.35 9.34 -30.82
CA ASP A 79 -11.37 8.12 -30.02
C ASP A 79 -10.00 7.43 -30.04
N GLU A 80 -9.37 7.37 -31.22
CA GLU A 80 -8.00 6.88 -31.40
C GLU A 80 -6.99 7.72 -30.62
N GLU A 81 -7.11 9.05 -30.64
CA GLU A 81 -6.25 9.96 -29.88
C GLU A 81 -6.40 9.73 -28.37
N ARG A 82 -7.63 9.58 -27.87
CA ARG A 82 -7.88 9.27 -26.45
C ARG A 82 -7.30 7.92 -26.05
N HIS A 83 -7.48 6.90 -26.88
CA HIS A 83 -6.93 5.56 -26.61
C HIS A 83 -5.40 5.58 -26.58
N LEU A 84 -4.77 6.27 -27.54
CA LEU A 84 -3.32 6.41 -27.60
C LEU A 84 -2.76 7.18 -26.39
N GLU A 85 -3.44 8.26 -25.98
CA GLU A 85 -3.05 9.03 -24.79
C GLU A 85 -3.20 8.22 -23.49
N GLU A 86 -4.29 7.47 -23.35
CA GLU A 86 -4.55 6.59 -22.20
C GLU A 86 -3.49 5.48 -22.09
N GLU A 87 -3.12 4.84 -23.20
CA GLU A 87 -2.05 3.83 -23.22
C GLU A 87 -0.68 4.43 -22.88
N ARG A 88 -0.38 5.65 -23.35
CA ARG A 88 0.86 6.36 -22.98
C ARG A 88 0.90 6.68 -21.49
N LEU A 89 -0.22 7.15 -20.93
CA LEU A 89 -0.33 7.44 -19.49
C LEU A 89 -0.15 6.17 -18.65
N ARG A 90 -0.76 5.05 -19.06
CA ARG A 90 -0.56 3.75 -18.42
C ARG A 90 0.90 3.32 -18.41
N GLN A 91 1.59 3.40 -19.54
CA GLN A 91 3.01 3.06 -19.62
C GLN A 91 3.89 3.99 -18.77
N GLU A 92 3.56 5.29 -18.70
CA GLU A 92 4.30 6.23 -17.85
C GLU A 92 4.05 5.97 -16.36
N GLU A 93 2.82 5.63 -15.98
CA GLU A 93 2.45 5.26 -14.61
C GLU A 93 3.13 3.96 -14.19
N GLU A 94 3.10 2.91 -15.02
CA GLU A 94 3.81 1.65 -14.77
C GLU A 94 5.31 1.88 -14.61
N ARG A 95 5.94 2.68 -15.48
CA ARG A 95 7.36 3.02 -15.36
C ARG A 95 7.68 3.78 -14.07
N LYS A 96 6.82 4.72 -13.67
CA LYS A 96 6.98 5.43 -12.39
C LYS A 96 6.80 4.50 -11.20
N GLU A 97 5.84 3.58 -11.26
CA GLU A 97 5.62 2.60 -10.20
C GLU A 97 6.80 1.64 -10.08
N GLU A 98 7.36 1.16 -11.19
CA GLU A 98 8.58 0.34 -11.21
C GLU A 98 9.79 1.10 -10.67
N GLU A 99 9.98 2.37 -11.06
CA GLU A 99 11.07 3.21 -10.54
C GLU A 99 10.92 3.46 -9.04
N LEU A 100 9.70 3.73 -8.55
CA LEU A 100 9.42 3.89 -7.13
C LEU A 100 9.64 2.59 -6.35
N LYS A 101 9.21 1.45 -6.91
CA LYS A 101 9.42 0.14 -6.30
C LYS A 101 10.91 -0.20 -6.22
N LYS A 102 11.67 0.07 -7.29
CA LYS A 102 13.11 -0.14 -7.34
C LYS A 102 13.85 0.79 -6.37
N ALA A 103 13.44 2.05 -6.26
CA ALA A 103 14.01 3.00 -5.30
C ALA A 103 13.76 2.55 -3.85
N LYS A 104 12.54 2.10 -3.53
CA LYS A 104 12.22 1.52 -2.22
C LYS A 104 13.02 0.27 -1.91
N GLU A 105 13.14 -0.66 -2.87
CA GLU A 105 13.94 -1.88 -2.69
C GLU A 105 15.43 -1.55 -2.45
N GLU A 106 15.97 -0.55 -3.15
CA GLU A 106 17.34 -0.09 -2.94
C GLU A 106 17.52 0.59 -1.57
N GLU A 107 16.56 1.40 -1.13
CA GLU A 107 16.54 2.03 0.19
C GLU A 107 16.47 0.97 1.30
N GLU A 108 15.54 0.02 1.21
CA GLU A 108 15.42 -1.10 2.16
C GLU A 108 16.72 -1.94 2.22
N ARG A 109 17.38 -2.17 1.07
CA ARG A 109 18.67 -2.88 1.05
C ARG A 109 19.77 -2.08 1.77
N ARG A 110 19.83 -0.77 1.56
CA ARG A 110 20.80 0.11 2.25
C ARG A 110 20.54 0.12 3.76
N GLU A 111 19.29 0.27 4.18
CA GLU A 111 18.90 0.20 5.59
C GLU A 111 19.26 -1.15 6.21
N TYR A 112 19.09 -2.26 5.49
CA TYR A 112 19.48 -3.58 5.96
C TYR A 112 21.00 -3.72 6.10
N GLU A 113 21.78 -3.21 5.14
CA GLU A 113 23.25 -3.18 5.23
C GLU A 113 23.72 -2.33 6.42
N GLU A 114 23.10 -1.17 6.64
CA GLU A 114 23.38 -0.32 7.80
C GLU A 114 23.01 -1.02 9.12
N TYR A 115 21.84 -1.68 9.16
CA TYR A 115 21.42 -2.48 10.31
C TYR A 115 22.40 -3.62 10.59
N LEU A 116 22.89 -4.32 9.56
CA LEU A 116 23.90 -5.37 9.74
C LEU A 116 25.20 -4.82 10.30
N LYS A 117 25.67 -3.69 9.76
CA LYS A 117 26.90 -3.03 10.24
C LYS A 117 26.75 -2.55 11.68
N LEU A 118 25.60 -1.98 12.04
CA LEU A 118 25.31 -1.60 13.42
C LEU A 118 25.21 -2.85 14.30
N LYS A 119 24.49 -3.87 13.86
CA LYS A 119 24.33 -5.13 14.58
C LYS A 119 25.68 -5.80 14.82
N GLU A 120 26.58 -5.81 13.85
CA GLU A 120 27.95 -6.31 13.98
C GLU A 120 28.74 -5.48 15.00
N GLY A 121 28.63 -4.15 14.99
CA GLY A 121 29.24 -3.30 16.03
C GLY A 121 28.57 -3.37 17.40
N PHE A 122 27.31 -3.83 17.47
CA PHE A 122 26.55 -4.08 18.70
C PHE A 122 26.64 -5.54 19.16
N VAL A 123 27.23 -6.45 18.38
CA VAL A 123 27.80 -7.67 18.93
C VAL A 123 28.98 -7.19 19.75
N VAL A 124 28.66 -6.88 21.01
CA VAL A 124 29.62 -6.69 22.07
C VAL A 124 30.59 -7.85 21.96
N GLU A 125 31.79 -7.57 21.48
CA GLU A 125 32.94 -8.40 21.80
C GLU A 125 32.84 -8.67 23.29
N GLU A 126 32.69 -9.94 23.66
CA GLU A 126 32.88 -10.43 25.03
C GLU A 126 34.36 -10.25 25.41
N GLU A 127 34.89 -9.04 25.19
CA GLU A 127 36.20 -8.60 25.58
C GLU A 127 36.06 -8.02 26.97
N GLY A 128 36.36 -8.89 27.94
CA GLY A 128 36.36 -8.53 29.35
C GLY A 128 36.43 -9.69 30.34
N MET A 129 36.58 -10.95 29.91
CA MET A 129 37.08 -12.00 30.81
C MET A 129 38.54 -12.29 30.48
N ASP A 130 39.37 -11.29 30.76
CA ASP A 130 40.79 -11.49 30.98
C ASP A 130 40.96 -12.60 32.03
N GLU A 131 41.47 -13.72 31.55
CA GLU A 131 42.51 -14.52 32.19
C GLU A 131 42.45 -14.61 33.73
N ALA A 132 41.93 -15.76 34.20
CA ALA A 132 42.24 -16.36 35.50
C ALA A 132 41.57 -15.74 36.76
N MET A 133 40.35 -15.22 36.65
CA MET A 133 39.44 -15.18 37.81
C MET A 133 38.49 -16.38 37.76
N THR A 134 38.39 -17.10 38.86
CA THR A 134 37.39 -18.18 38.98
C THR A 134 36.00 -17.54 39.02
N GLU A 135 34.96 -18.29 38.65
CA GLU A 135 33.57 -17.79 38.65
C GLU A 135 33.17 -17.13 39.99
N GLU A 136 33.77 -17.57 41.10
CA GLU A 136 33.59 -16.99 42.43
C GLU A 136 34.20 -15.61 42.59
N GLN A 137 35.38 -15.35 42.03
CA GLN A 137 36.04 -14.06 42.14
C GLN A 137 35.31 -13.00 41.31
N ASP A 138 34.79 -13.39 40.14
CA ASP A 138 33.93 -12.52 39.33
C ASP A 138 32.61 -12.19 40.02
N ALA A 139 31.99 -13.18 40.68
CA ALA A 139 30.80 -12.95 41.48
C ALA A 139 31.07 -11.98 42.65
N ILE A 140 32.21 -12.12 43.33
CA ILE A 140 32.62 -11.21 44.40
C ILE A 140 32.83 -9.80 43.88
N ASN A 141 33.54 -9.64 42.76
CA ASN A 141 33.79 -8.32 42.16
C ASN A 141 32.48 -7.63 41.75
N ARG A 142 31.55 -8.36 41.11
CA ARG A 142 30.21 -7.84 40.79
C ARG A 142 29.44 -7.37 42.03
N VAL A 143 29.49 -8.14 43.12
CA VAL A 143 28.85 -7.75 44.38
C VAL A 143 29.50 -6.48 44.94
N GLN A 144 30.82 -6.34 44.87
CA GLN A 144 31.53 -5.13 45.30
C GLN A 144 31.18 -3.90 44.46
N ASP A 145 31.10 -4.04 43.13
CA ASP A 145 30.71 -2.95 42.23
C ASP A 145 29.29 -2.47 42.52
N LEU A 146 28.35 -3.42 42.70
CA LEU A 146 26.98 -3.09 43.07
C LEU A 146 26.86 -2.38 44.43
N MET A 147 27.76 -2.69 45.37
CA MET A 147 27.85 -1.98 46.65
C MET A 147 28.45 -0.57 46.49
N ALA A 148 29.45 -0.41 45.64
CA ALA A 148 30.08 0.88 45.36
C ALA A 148 29.10 1.85 44.67
N ASP A 149 28.28 1.33 43.76
CA ASP A 149 27.23 2.08 43.07
C ASP A 149 26.01 2.37 43.97
N GLY A 150 25.97 1.79 45.18
CA GLY A 150 24.86 1.94 46.12
C GLY A 150 23.57 1.24 45.71
N THR A 151 23.63 0.42 44.66
CA THR A 151 22.49 -0.39 44.20
C THR A 151 22.23 -1.56 45.16
N LEU A 152 23.30 -2.11 45.74
CA LEU A 152 23.26 -3.21 46.70
C LEU A 152 23.73 -2.74 48.07
N THR A 153 22.91 -2.94 49.09
CA THR A 153 23.26 -2.64 50.48
C THR A 153 23.44 -3.93 51.26
N GLY A 154 24.54 -4.07 52.00
CA GLY A 154 24.81 -5.24 52.81
C GLY A 154 26.14 -5.16 53.55
N VAL A 155 26.42 -6.16 54.37
CA VAL A 155 27.65 -6.25 55.16
C VAL A 155 28.36 -7.57 54.88
N ILE A 156 29.69 -7.51 54.74
CA ILE A 156 30.54 -8.70 54.58
C ILE A 156 31.13 -9.05 55.93
N ASP A 157 30.86 -10.26 56.42
CA ASP A 157 31.44 -10.80 57.65
C ASP A 157 32.92 -11.15 57.46
N ASP A 158 33.68 -11.28 58.56
CA ASP A 158 35.12 -11.63 58.54
C ASP A 158 35.42 -12.98 57.87
N ARG A 159 34.39 -13.82 57.73
CA ARG A 159 34.38 -15.12 57.06
C ARG A 159 34.07 -15.06 55.56
N GLY A 160 33.92 -13.86 54.99
CA GLY A 160 33.57 -13.69 53.58
C GLY A 160 32.11 -14.00 53.24
N LYS A 161 31.21 -14.03 54.24
CA LYS A 161 29.77 -14.14 54.00
C LYS A 161 29.17 -12.76 53.79
N PHE A 162 28.49 -12.58 52.67
CA PHE A 162 27.70 -11.38 52.43
C PHE A 162 26.30 -11.52 53.03
N ILE A 163 25.91 -10.55 53.85
CA ILE A 163 24.57 -10.41 54.39
C ILE A 163 23.91 -9.25 53.64
N TYR A 164 22.96 -9.58 52.77
CA TYR A 164 22.14 -8.59 52.10
C TYR A 164 21.22 -7.90 53.11
N ILE A 165 21.19 -6.58 53.08
CA ILE A 165 20.30 -5.75 53.89
C ILE A 165 19.41 -5.00 52.92
N THR A 166 18.10 -5.21 53.02
CA THR A 166 17.15 -4.50 52.18
C THR A 166 17.18 -2.99 52.49
N PRO A 167 16.86 -2.12 51.52
CA PRO A 167 16.77 -0.68 51.77
C PRO A 167 15.83 -0.32 52.92
N GLN A 168 14.77 -1.11 53.13
CA GLN A 168 13.82 -0.94 54.23
C GLN A 168 14.48 -1.22 55.59
N GLU A 169 15.24 -2.31 55.71
CA GLU A 169 15.97 -2.67 56.93
C GLU A 169 17.03 -1.60 57.27
N LEU A 170 17.79 -1.14 56.27
CA LEU A 170 18.75 -0.06 56.44
C LEU A 170 18.08 1.24 56.91
N THR A 171 16.93 1.57 56.33
CA THR A 171 16.14 2.76 56.72
C THR A 171 15.64 2.66 58.16
N ALA A 172 15.16 1.49 58.58
CA ALA A 172 14.69 1.24 59.95
C ALA A 172 15.81 1.43 60.98
N VAL A 173 17.01 0.91 60.69
CA VAL A 173 18.20 1.11 61.53
C VAL A 173 18.60 2.61 61.57
N ALA A 174 18.57 3.29 60.43
CA ALA A 174 18.87 4.72 60.36
C ALA A 174 17.84 5.58 61.12
N GLU A 175 16.55 5.22 61.11
CA GLU A 175 15.53 5.87 61.95
C GLU A 175 15.78 5.66 63.44
N PHE A 176 16.16 4.45 63.84
CA PHE A 176 16.47 4.14 65.23
C PHE A 176 17.62 5.01 65.76
N ILE A 177 18.73 5.09 65.00
CA ILE A 177 19.88 5.93 65.35
C ILE A 177 19.47 7.41 65.44
N ARG A 178 18.68 7.90 64.48
CA ARG A 178 18.19 9.30 64.49
C ARG A 178 17.29 9.61 65.68
N ARG A 179 16.40 8.69 66.06
CA ARG A 179 15.46 8.88 67.20
C ARG A 179 16.16 8.85 68.55
N ARG A 180 17.10 7.92 68.74
CA ARG A 180 17.84 7.75 70.01
C ARG A 180 19.03 8.71 70.14
N GLY A 181 19.56 9.21 69.02
CA GLY A 181 20.71 10.10 68.98
C GLY A 181 22.02 9.36 69.28
N ARG A 182 22.42 9.29 70.56
CA ARG A 182 23.63 8.57 70.98
C ARG A 182 23.26 7.13 71.31
N VAL A 183 23.71 6.19 70.49
CA VAL A 183 23.43 4.76 70.64
C VAL A 183 24.74 4.04 70.88
N SER A 184 24.78 3.11 71.84
CA SER A 184 25.94 2.24 72.00
C SER A 184 25.94 1.11 70.97
N ILE A 185 27.12 0.61 70.60
CA ILE A 185 27.24 -0.51 69.66
C ILE A 185 26.45 -1.74 70.13
N THR A 186 26.39 -1.98 71.45
CA THR A 186 25.64 -3.10 72.03
C THR A 186 24.13 -2.96 71.83
N GLU A 187 23.60 -1.75 71.99
CA GLU A 187 22.18 -1.46 71.81
C GLU A 187 21.80 -1.48 70.33
N LEU A 188 22.66 -0.89 69.48
CA LEU A 188 22.49 -0.95 68.03
C LEU A 188 22.49 -2.40 67.53
N ALA A 189 23.39 -3.25 68.03
CA ALA A 189 23.45 -4.65 67.64
C ALA A 189 22.19 -5.43 68.07
N GLN A 190 21.69 -5.21 69.28
CA GLN A 190 20.45 -5.84 69.76
C GLN A 190 19.25 -5.46 68.90
N GLU A 191 19.11 -4.18 68.58
CA GLU A 191 18.00 -3.69 67.75
C GLU A 191 18.17 -4.08 66.29
N SER A 192 19.40 -4.04 65.75
CA SER A 192 19.68 -4.49 64.38
C SER A 192 19.35 -5.98 64.20
N ASN A 193 19.61 -6.83 65.20
CA ASN A 193 19.22 -8.24 65.17
C ASN A 193 17.70 -8.46 65.17
N SER A 194 16.91 -7.48 65.64
CA SER A 194 15.44 -7.53 65.56
C SER A 194 14.90 -6.91 64.28
N LEU A 195 15.64 -5.98 63.68
CA LEU A 195 15.22 -5.24 62.48
C LEU A 195 15.66 -5.92 61.19
N ILE A 196 16.75 -6.68 61.21
CA ILE A 196 17.30 -7.40 60.05
C ILE A 196 16.82 -8.85 60.12
N ASN A 197 16.00 -9.27 59.16
CA ASN A 197 15.51 -10.64 59.12
C ASN A 197 16.54 -11.54 58.41
N LEU A 198 17.22 -12.40 59.17
CA LEU A 198 18.20 -13.36 58.65
C LEU A 198 17.56 -14.60 57.99
N GLN A 199 16.23 -14.67 57.89
CA GLN A 199 15.56 -15.75 57.15
C GLN A 199 15.77 -15.52 55.64
N THR A 200 16.81 -16.15 55.12
CA THR A 200 16.92 -16.45 53.70
C THR A 200 15.67 -17.24 53.31
N GLU A 201 14.76 -16.64 52.54
CA GLU A 201 13.72 -17.36 51.79
C GLU A 201 14.44 -18.18 50.70
N ALA A 202 15.20 -19.20 51.10
CA ALA A 202 15.84 -20.18 50.24
C ALA A 202 14.79 -21.16 49.67
N GLY A 203 13.71 -20.61 49.11
CA GLY A 203 12.52 -21.36 48.67
C GLY A 203 12.08 -21.08 47.23
N PHE A 204 12.67 -20.14 46.52
CA PHE A 204 12.12 -19.70 45.22
C PHE A 204 12.62 -20.47 43.98
N LEU A 205 13.47 -21.50 44.11
CA LEU A 205 14.05 -22.23 42.97
C LEU A 205 13.68 -23.72 42.88
N SER A 206 12.55 -24.15 43.45
CA SER A 206 12.08 -25.56 43.35
C SER A 206 10.84 -25.79 42.48
N GLN A 207 10.29 -24.79 41.79
CA GLN A 207 9.10 -24.99 40.94
C GLN A 207 9.25 -24.28 39.59
N SER A 208 9.90 -24.93 38.62
CA SER A 208 9.58 -24.77 37.18
C SER A 208 10.18 -25.84 36.26
N VAL A 209 10.57 -27.01 36.79
CA VAL A 209 10.85 -28.20 35.95
C VAL A 209 10.06 -29.39 36.46
N GLY A 210 8.89 -29.58 35.85
CA GLY A 210 7.98 -30.71 36.02
C GLY A 210 6.97 -30.70 34.89
#